data_AF-A0A4R4XBP9-F1
#
_entry.id   AF-A0A4R4XBP9-F1
#
_cell.length_a   1.000
_cell.length_b   1.000
_cell.length_c   1.000
_cell.angle_alpha   90.00
_cell.angle_beta   90.00
_cell.angle_gamma   90.00
#
_symmetry.space_group_name_H-M   'P 1'
#
loop_
_entity.id
_entity.type
_entity.pdbx_description
1 polymer ?
#
loop_
_entity_poly.entity_id
_entity_poly.type
_entity_poly.pdbx_seq_one_letter_code
_entity_poly.pdbx_strand_id
1 'polypeptide(L)'
;MVSIYRRPDAYYVLRSARTTTGLWLGRPERPVVLDVDTSADSLGQQVLSLLSQHAEVVPHPRQDEWTEQGRAFRGPILSQAGVRSWRAFLAPADLVDVSRQASLIKVIPLRRDRRRSDVFNAIDTETTELTSPPSGDLGPAIIAAFSSA
;
A
#
# COMPACT_ATOMS: atom_id res chain seq x y z
N MET A 1 -7.64 3.71 -1.00
CA MET A 1 -6.76 2.79 -0.25
C MET A 1 -5.32 3.15 -0.55
N VAL A 2 -4.43 3.00 0.42
CA VAL A 2 -2.99 3.19 0.28
C VAL A 2 -2.29 1.90 0.68
N SER A 3 -1.38 1.43 -0.15
CA SER A 3 -0.54 0.25 0.13
C SER A 3 0.86 0.72 0.46
N ILE A 4 1.45 0.19 1.52
CA ILE A 4 2.76 0.60 2.03
C ILE A 4 3.67 -0.62 2.03
N TYR A 5 4.66 -0.61 1.14
CA TYR A 5 5.71 -1.63 1.14
C TYR A 5 6.89 -1.11 1.96
N ARG A 6 7.22 -1.79 3.05
CA ARG A 6 8.46 -1.54 3.80
C ARG A 6 9.56 -2.41 3.21
N ARG A 7 10.61 -1.79 2.69
CA ARG A 7 11.84 -2.47 2.25
C ARG A 7 13.01 -2.01 3.12
N PRO A 8 14.16 -2.72 3.10
CA PRO A 8 15.35 -2.31 3.86
C PRO A 8 15.85 -0.91 3.50
N ASP A 9 15.58 -0.44 2.28
CA ASP A 9 16.01 0.85 1.77
C ASP A 9 15.03 1.99 2.04
N ALA A 10 13.72 1.73 2.06
CA ALA A 10 12.69 2.78 2.14
C ALA A 10 11.28 2.23 2.37
N TYR A 11 10.35 3.12 2.71
CA TYR A 11 8.91 2.91 2.53
C TYR A 11 8.47 3.37 1.14
N TYR A 12 7.75 2.49 0.44
CA TYR A 12 7.10 2.81 -0.83
C TYR A 12 5.59 2.90 -0.57
N VAL A 13 5.03 4.09 -0.74
CA VAL A 13 3.63 4.39 -0.43
C VAL A 13 2.86 4.62 -1.74
N LEU A 14 1.87 3.77 -1.99
CA LEU A 14 1.16 3.70 -3.27
C LEU A 14 -0.32 3.90 -3.09
N ARG A 15 -0.92 4.71 -3.97
CA ARG A 15 -2.37 4.87 -4.03
C ARG A 15 -2.99 3.82 -4.94
N SER A 16 -4.16 3.36 -4.52
CA SER A 16 -5.02 2.51 -5.33
C SER A 16 -6.28 3.26 -5.76
N ALA A 17 -6.74 2.99 -6.98
CA ALA A 17 -8.05 3.40 -7.48
C ALA A 17 -9.07 2.29 -7.24
N ARG A 18 -10.35 2.65 -7.10
CA ARG A 18 -11.44 1.67 -6.96
C ARG A 18 -12.06 1.45 -8.33
N THR A 19 -12.26 0.22 -8.73
CA THR A 19 -12.97 -0.09 -9.98
C THR A 19 -14.47 0.12 -9.82
N THR A 20 -15.19 0.22 -10.94
CA THR A 20 -16.66 0.27 -10.96
C THR A 20 -17.33 -0.94 -10.29
N THR A 21 -16.63 -2.08 -10.16
CA THR A 21 -17.10 -3.28 -9.46
C THR A 21 -16.61 -3.38 -8.01
N GLY A 22 -15.89 -2.36 -7.53
CA GLY A 22 -15.47 -2.25 -6.14
C GLY A 22 -14.09 -2.82 -5.80
N LEU A 23 -13.40 -3.46 -6.75
CA LEU A 23 -12.03 -3.96 -6.60
C LEU A 23 -11.01 -2.83 -6.60
N TRP A 24 -9.97 -2.90 -5.76
CA TRP A 24 -8.87 -1.93 -5.75
C TRP A 24 -7.75 -2.32 -6.73
N LEU A 25 -7.28 -1.35 -7.51
CA LEU A 25 -6.16 -1.49 -8.43
C LEU A 25 -5.08 -0.46 -8.12
N GLY A 26 -3.83 -0.87 -8.16
CA GLY A 26 -2.71 0.05 -8.06
C GLY A 26 -2.68 1.03 -9.24
N ARG A 27 -2.39 2.30 -8.97
CA ARG A 27 -2.33 3.34 -10.01
C ARG A 27 -0.95 3.38 -10.68
N PRO A 28 -0.85 3.64 -12.00
CA PRO A 28 0.42 3.75 -12.72
C PRO A 28 1.13 5.09 -12.45
N GLU A 29 1.27 5.44 -11.18
CA GLU A 29 1.92 6.66 -10.72
C GLU A 29 3.24 6.32 -10.01
N ARG A 30 4.12 7.32 -9.89
CA ARG A 30 5.33 7.15 -9.07
C ARG A 30 4.93 6.98 -7.60
N PRO A 31 5.50 5.99 -6.89
CA PRO A 31 5.28 5.88 -5.44
C PRO A 31 5.85 7.10 -4.72
N VAL A 32 5.20 7.49 -3.63
CA VAL A 32 5.86 8.34 -2.64
C VAL A 32 6.86 7.47 -1.90
N VAL A 33 8.12 7.89 -1.85
CA VAL A 33 9.20 7.14 -1.19
C VAL A 33 9.69 7.96 0.00
N LEU A 34 9.70 7.31 1.17
CA LEU A 34 10.17 7.88 2.42
C LEU A 34 11.34 7.03 2.93
N ASP A 35 12.33 7.68 3.54
CA ASP A 35 13.46 6.96 4.16
C ASP A 35 12.97 5.96 5.21
N VAL A 36 13.70 4.85 5.36
CA VAL A 36 13.36 3.80 6.35
C VAL A 36 13.36 4.33 7.79
N ASP A 37 14.17 5.37 8.05
CA ASP A 37 14.28 6.06 9.34
C ASP A 37 13.32 7.26 9.46
N THR A 38 12.37 7.41 8.53
CA THR A 38 11.35 8.46 8.63
C THR A 38 10.60 8.35 9.96
N SER A 39 10.31 9.49 10.59
CA SER A 39 9.55 9.50 11.83
C SER A 39 8.14 8.94 11.61
N ALA A 40 7.55 8.39 12.67
CA ALA A 40 6.17 7.92 12.65
C ALA A 40 5.21 9.05 12.24
N ASP A 41 5.41 10.26 12.77
CA ASP A 41 4.59 11.43 12.43
C ASP A 41 4.65 11.76 10.93
N SER A 42 5.84 11.77 10.34
CA SER A 42 6.01 12.05 8.91
C SER A 42 5.36 10.97 8.04
N LEU A 43 5.50 9.69 8.41
CA LEU A 43 4.83 8.58 7.72
C LEU A 43 3.30 8.72 7.81
N GLY A 44 2.77 8.96 9.01
CA GLY A 44 1.35 9.13 9.27
C GLY A 44 0.75 10.31 8.48
N GLN A 45 1.41 11.47 8.50
CA GLN A 45 1.00 12.64 7.74
C GLN A 45 0.99 12.37 6.23
N GLN A 46 2.02 11.72 5.71
CA GLN A 46 2.09 11.42 4.27
C GLN A 46 0.98 10.46 3.84
N VAL A 47 0.71 9.41 4.62
CA VAL A 47 -0.36 8.45 4.33
C VAL A 47 -1.74 9.12 4.45
N LEU A 48 -1.95 9.93 5.48
CA LEU A 48 -3.21 10.67 5.67
C LEU A 48 -3.47 11.66 4.53
N SER A 49 -2.42 12.33 4.04
CA SER A 49 -2.50 13.21 2.87
C SER A 49 -2.98 12.44 1.64
N LEU A 50 -2.41 11.26 1.36
CA LEU A 50 -2.81 10.42 0.23
C LEU A 50 -4.22 9.82 0.38
N LEU A 51 -4.66 9.51 1.62
CA LEU A 51 -6.01 9.04 1.93
C LEU A 51 -7.07 10.15 1.85
N SER A 52 -6.67 11.40 2.03
CA SER A 52 -7.57 12.57 1.94
C SER A 52 -7.82 13.00 0.50
N GLN A 53 -7.00 12.55 -0.45
CA GLN A 53 -7.25 12.71 -1.87
C GLN A 53 -8.42 11.81 -2.29
N HIS A 54 -9.36 12.36 -3.06
CA HIS A 54 -10.52 11.59 -3.54
C HIS A 54 -10.09 10.29 -4.23
N ALA A 55 -10.71 9.18 -3.84
CA ALA A 55 -10.47 7.89 -4.47
C ALA A 55 -11.08 7.93 -5.88
N GLU A 56 -10.23 7.90 -6.90
CA GLU A 56 -10.68 7.79 -8.29
C GLU A 56 -11.44 6.48 -8.50
N VAL A 57 -12.57 6.57 -9.20
CA VAL A 57 -13.31 5.38 -9.66
C VAL A 57 -12.97 5.15 -11.13
N VAL A 58 -12.35 4.01 -11.43
CA VAL A 58 -11.91 3.64 -12.78
C VAL A 58 -12.74 2.49 -13.35
N PRO A 59 -12.85 2.33 -14.69
CA PRO A 59 -13.49 1.17 -15.27
C PRO A 59 -12.86 -0.13 -14.81
N HIS A 60 -13.68 -1.17 -14.56
CA HIS A 60 -13.16 -2.50 -14.32
C HIS A 60 -12.45 -3.03 -15.58
N PRO A 61 -11.21 -3.54 -15.49
CA PRO A 61 -10.45 -3.98 -16.66
C PRO A 61 -11.11 -5.18 -17.33
N ARG A 62 -11.08 -5.20 -18.66
CA ARG A 62 -11.39 -6.39 -19.43
C ARG A 62 -10.31 -7.45 -19.21
N GLN A 63 -10.65 -8.71 -19.48
CA GLN A 63 -9.76 -9.84 -19.21
C GLN A 63 -8.39 -9.72 -19.91
N ASP A 64 -8.36 -9.14 -21.11
CA ASP A 64 -7.16 -8.90 -21.91
C ASP A 64 -6.30 -7.72 -21.42
N GLU A 65 -6.88 -6.79 -20.64
CA GLU A 65 -6.20 -5.57 -20.18
C GLU A 65 -5.36 -5.78 -18.90
N TRP A 66 -5.62 -6.85 -18.15
CA TRP A 66 -4.98 -7.10 -16.84
C TRP A 66 -3.44 -7.15 -16.91
N THR A 67 -2.90 -7.74 -17.98
CA THR A 67 -1.44 -7.86 -18.14
C THR A 67 -0.80 -6.50 -18.37
N GLU A 68 -1.41 -5.66 -19.21
CA GLU A 68 -0.91 -4.33 -19.51
C GLU A 68 -1.02 -3.42 -18.30
N GLN A 69 -2.17 -3.40 -17.63
CA GLN A 69 -2.36 -2.61 -16.41
C GLN A 69 -1.39 -3.02 -15.30
N GLY A 70 -1.18 -4.33 -15.12
CA GLY A 70 -0.19 -4.83 -14.17
C GLY A 70 1.23 -4.35 -14.49
N ARG A 71 1.62 -4.29 -15.77
CA ARG A 71 2.92 -3.73 -16.18
C ARG A 71 2.99 -2.22 -15.96
N ALA A 72 1.96 -1.48 -16.35
CA ALA A 72 1.89 -0.04 -16.19
C ALA A 72 1.98 0.38 -14.71
N PHE A 73 1.30 -0.36 -13.82
CA PHE A 73 1.40 -0.17 -12.37
C PHE A 73 2.82 -0.42 -11.83
N ARG A 74 3.46 -1.52 -12.25
CA ARG A 74 4.74 -1.96 -11.69
C ARG A 74 5.93 -1.12 -12.19
N GLY A 75 5.88 -0.62 -13.42
CA GLY A 75 6.99 0.08 -14.07
C GLY A 75 7.60 1.21 -13.22
N PRO A 76 6.79 2.20 -12.78
CA PRO A 76 7.28 3.29 -11.94
C PRO A 76 7.92 2.82 -10.63
N ILE A 77 7.32 1.82 -9.97
CA ILE A 77 7.79 1.28 -8.70
C ILE A 77 9.16 0.62 -8.88
N LEU A 78 9.28 -0.25 -9.89
CA LEU A 78 10.52 -0.96 -10.19
C LEU A 78 11.65 0.00 -10.55
N SER A 79 11.33 1.03 -11.35
CA SER A 79 12.29 2.08 -11.73
C SER A 79 12.77 2.85 -10.51
N GLN A 80 11.88 3.21 -9.58
CA GLN A 80 12.22 4.01 -8.40
C GLN A 80 12.97 3.18 -7.34
N ALA A 81 12.67 1.89 -7.23
CA ALA A 81 13.37 0.96 -6.36
C ALA A 81 14.69 0.41 -6.93
N GLY A 82 15.04 0.77 -8.17
CA GLY A 82 16.27 0.30 -8.82
C GLY A 82 16.32 -1.22 -9.06
N VAL A 83 15.16 -1.89 -9.16
CA VAL A 83 15.08 -3.34 -9.37
C VAL A 83 14.44 -3.70 -10.71
N ARG A 84 14.80 -4.88 -11.25
CA ARG A 84 14.38 -5.30 -12.61
C ARG A 84 13.07 -6.08 -12.67
N SER A 85 12.54 -6.53 -11.54
CA SER A 85 11.36 -7.40 -11.53
C SER A 85 10.51 -7.21 -10.28
N TRP A 86 9.21 -7.45 -10.41
CA TRP A 86 8.28 -7.42 -9.29
C TRP A 86 8.66 -8.40 -8.18
N ARG A 87 9.17 -9.58 -8.55
CA ARG A 87 9.67 -10.55 -7.57
C ARG A 87 10.86 -10.00 -6.77
N ALA A 88 11.78 -9.28 -7.41
CA ALA A 88 12.91 -8.65 -6.71
C ALA A 88 12.47 -7.45 -5.84
N PHE A 89 11.42 -6.73 -6.26
CA PHE A 89 10.80 -5.69 -5.44
C PHE A 89 10.15 -6.28 -4.20
N LEU A 90 9.37 -7.36 -4.37
CA LEU A 90 8.69 -7.99 -3.27
C LEU A 90 9.64 -8.75 -2.35
N ALA A 91 10.67 -9.44 -2.85
CA ALA A 91 11.50 -10.35 -2.05
C ALA A 91 11.82 -9.86 -0.60
N PRO A 92 12.33 -8.63 -0.38
CA PRO A 92 12.62 -8.11 0.96
C PRO A 92 11.52 -7.22 1.58
N ALA A 93 10.34 -7.14 0.95
CA ALA A 93 9.28 -6.22 1.31
C ALA A 93 8.22 -6.84 2.24
N ASP A 94 7.87 -6.10 3.28
CA ASP A 94 6.65 -6.30 4.07
C ASP A 94 5.55 -5.38 3.54
N LEU A 95 4.27 -5.72 3.77
CA LEU A 95 3.14 -4.96 3.22
C LEU A 95 2.10 -4.67 4.29
N VAL A 96 1.67 -3.41 4.35
CA VAL A 96 0.52 -2.94 5.12
C VAL A 96 -0.40 -2.17 4.19
N ASP A 97 -1.70 -2.47 4.23
CA ASP A 97 -2.72 -1.68 3.56
C ASP A 97 -3.42 -0.76 4.56
N VAL A 98 -3.66 0.48 4.13
CA VAL A 98 -4.42 1.47 4.88
C VAL A 98 -5.63 1.89 4.06
N SER A 99 -6.81 1.77 4.65
CA SER A 99 -8.06 2.18 4.01
C SER A 99 -8.83 3.16 4.88
N ARG A 100 -9.58 4.06 4.24
CA ARG A 100 -10.44 5.03 4.92
C ARG A 100 -11.88 4.85 4.47
N GLN A 101 -12.79 4.78 5.42
CA GLN A 101 -14.23 4.78 5.22
C GLN A 101 -14.83 5.85 6.15
N ALA A 102 -15.23 6.98 5.58
CA ALA A 102 -15.66 8.16 6.35
C ALA A 102 -14.61 8.59 7.42
N SER A 103 -14.94 8.47 8.70
CA SER A 103 -14.07 8.78 9.84
C SER A 103 -13.20 7.60 10.28
N LEU A 104 -13.45 6.38 9.78
CA LEU A 104 -12.72 5.18 10.16
C LEU A 104 -11.51 4.97 9.25
N ILE A 105 -10.33 4.81 9.85
CA ILE A 105 -9.12 4.33 9.17
C ILE A 105 -8.83 2.92 9.65
N LYS A 106 -8.62 1.98 8.73
CA LYS A 106 -8.16 0.62 9.02
C LYS A 106 -6.72 0.46 8.57
N VAL A 107 -5.86 -0.02 9.45
CA VAL A 107 -4.48 -0.43 9.18
C VAL A 107 -4.43 -1.94 9.21
N ILE A 108 -4.21 -2.53 8.04
CA ILE A 108 -4.35 -3.96 7.79
C ILE A 108 -2.95 -4.51 7.52
N PRO A 109 -2.36 -5.32 8.42
CA PRO A 109 -1.12 -6.03 8.11
C PRO A 109 -1.39 -7.13 7.08
N LEU A 110 -0.44 -7.33 6.16
CA LEU A 110 -0.53 -8.39 5.17
C LEU A 110 0.70 -9.31 5.25
N ARG A 111 0.43 -10.61 5.32
CA ARG A 111 1.46 -11.65 5.35
C ARG A 111 1.69 -12.21 3.96
N ARG A 112 2.94 -12.43 3.58
CA ARG A 112 3.27 -13.12 2.33
C ARG A 112 2.74 -14.55 2.32
N ASP A 113 2.16 -14.95 1.21
CA ASP A 113 1.72 -16.33 0.99
C ASP A 113 2.94 -17.27 0.89
N ARG A 114 2.89 -18.38 1.64
CA ARG A 114 4.00 -19.36 1.71
C ARG A 114 4.22 -20.13 0.41
N ARG A 115 3.19 -20.26 -0.43
CA ARG A 115 3.23 -20.99 -1.71
C ARG A 115 3.40 -20.04 -2.89
N ARG A 116 3.00 -18.77 -2.74
CA ARG A 116 3.04 -17.74 -3.77
C ARG A 116 3.72 -16.48 -3.27
N SER A 117 5.03 -16.37 -3.53
CA SER A 117 5.85 -15.25 -3.04
C SER A 117 5.44 -13.87 -3.60
N ASP A 118 4.59 -13.84 -4.61
CA ASP A 118 4.03 -12.64 -5.24
C ASP A 118 2.67 -12.20 -4.65
N VAL A 119 2.14 -12.97 -3.70
CA VAL A 119 0.82 -12.76 -3.09
C VAL A 119 0.98 -12.44 -1.61
N PHE A 120 0.14 -11.52 -1.14
CA PHE A 120 -0.01 -11.19 0.27
C PHE A 120 -1.47 -11.41 0.67
N ASN A 121 -1.67 -11.92 1.88
CA ASN A 121 -2.98 -12.17 2.46
C ASN A 121 -3.15 -11.28 3.70
N ALA A 122 -4.31 -10.65 3.83
CA ALA A 122 -4.65 -9.85 5.01
C ALA A 122 -4.67 -10.72 6.27
N ILE A 123 -4.20 -10.15 7.38
CA ILE A 123 -4.32 -10.75 8.71
C ILE A 123 -5.44 -10.01 9.45
N ASP A 124 -6.68 -10.36 9.15
CA ASP A 124 -7.86 -9.61 9.63
C ASP A 124 -7.91 -9.47 11.15
N THR A 125 -7.45 -10.49 11.89
CA THR A 125 -7.39 -10.50 13.37
C THR A 125 -6.40 -9.50 13.96
N GLU A 126 -5.48 -8.97 13.16
CA GLU A 126 -4.45 -8.01 13.57
C GLU A 126 -4.68 -6.62 12.95
N THR A 127 -5.88 -6.41 12.37
CA THR A 127 -6.26 -5.10 11.84
C THR A 127 -6.48 -4.11 12.98
N THR A 128 -5.83 -2.95 12.88
CA THR A 128 -6.04 -1.83 13.80
C THR A 128 -7.05 -0.85 13.21
N GLU A 129 -8.06 -0.49 14.00
CA GLU A 129 -9.09 0.47 13.62
C GLU A 129 -8.92 1.78 14.41
N LEU A 130 -8.85 2.90 13.69
CA LEU A 130 -8.67 4.24 14.23
C LEU A 130 -9.85 5.12 13.82
N THR A 131 -10.61 5.64 14.79
CA THR A 131 -11.76 6.52 14.52
C THR A 131 -11.35 7.98 14.70
N SER A 132 -11.41 8.75 13.61
CA SER A 132 -10.98 10.15 13.57
C SER A 132 -9.60 10.38 14.20
N PRO A 133 -8.56 9.57 13.87
CA PRO A 133 -7.28 9.70 14.55
C PRO A 133 -6.67 11.08 14.30
N PRO A 134 -6.11 11.74 15.34
CA PRO A 134 -5.13 12.78 15.10
C PRO A 134 -3.99 12.21 14.25
N SER A 135 -3.36 13.05 13.43
CA SER A 135 -2.31 12.61 12.49
C SER A 135 -1.15 11.83 13.16
N GLY A 136 -0.94 12.04 14.46
CA GLY A 136 0.10 11.37 15.26
C GLY A 136 -0.14 9.90 15.55
N ASP A 137 -1.38 9.39 15.48
CA ASP A 137 -1.67 7.98 15.85
C ASP A 137 -1.54 7.01 14.66
N LEU A 138 -1.67 7.51 13.43
CA LEU A 138 -1.65 6.68 12.23
C LEU A 138 -0.25 6.10 11.94
N GLY A 139 0.79 6.92 12.11
CA GLY A 139 2.18 6.49 11.90
C GLY A 139 2.60 5.31 12.79
N PRO A 140 2.46 5.44 14.12
CA PRO A 140 2.74 4.35 15.05
C PRO A 140 1.94 3.09 14.75
N ALA A 141 0.65 3.21 14.39
CA ALA A 141 -0.17 2.06 14.01
C ALA A 141 0.36 1.32 12.77
N ILE A 142 0.81 2.07 11.75
CA ILE A 142 1.43 1.49 10.54
C ILE A 142 2.72 0.76 10.90
N ILE A 143 3.60 1.36 11.71
CA ILE A 143 4.87 0.75 12.12
C ILE A 143 4.62 -0.53 12.93
N ALA A 144 3.66 -0.49 13.87
CA ALA A 144 3.27 -1.65 14.66
C ALA A 144 2.75 -2.78 13.76
N ALA A 145 1.92 -2.48 12.76
CA ALA A 145 1.37 -3.47 11.84
C ALA A 145 2.46 -4.23 11.04
N PHE A 146 3.62 -3.62 10.77
CA PHE A 146 4.73 -4.33 10.14
C PHE A 146 5.43 -5.35 11.05
N SER A 147 5.15 -5.36 12.36
CA SER A 147 5.67 -6.39 13.27
C SER A 147 4.87 -7.70 13.19
N SER A 148 3.67 -7.62 12.61
CA SER A 148 2.72 -8.72 12.40
C SER A 148 2.83 -9.39 11.02
N ALA A 149 3.38 -8.65 10.05
CA ALA A 149 3.47 -9.00 8.63
C ALA A 149 4.43 -10.17 8.35
#